data_AF-A0A535HXT5-F1
#
_entry.id   AF-A0A535HXT5-F1
#
_cell.length_a   1.000
_cell.length_b   1.000
_cell.length_c   1.000
_cell.angle_alpha   90.00
_cell.angle_beta   90.00
_cell.angle_gamma   90.00
#
_symmetry.space_group_name_H-M   'P 1'
#
loop_
_entity.id
_entity.type
_entity.pdbx_description
1 polymer ?
#
loop_
_entity_poly.entity_id
_entity_poly.type
_entity_poly.pdbx_seq_one_letter_code
_entity_poly.pdbx_strand_id
1 'polypeptide(L)'
;VGMLSAYHGGWPDEILFRIFDSLLALPALLIALLLLGTVGPSRNSVLLVIVIVYTPIVARVVRSVVLATKPKAFVEVARTQGESLPSILTRDLLPSVLPAVAVESALRFSYAIFLVASLGFLGVGVQPPSPDWGLMVKENRDYAALTPWALYFPVAAISLVVVGVNLAADGLKKALSNEP
;
A
#
# COMPACT_ATOMS: atom_id res chain seq x y z
N VAL A 1 7.80 -10.14 -3.39
CA VAL A 1 7.39 -11.18 -2.40
C VAL A 1 6.28 -12.06 -2.94
N GLY A 2 5.07 -11.54 -3.20
CA GLY A 2 3.91 -12.36 -3.64
C GLY A 2 4.14 -13.22 -4.88
N MET A 3 4.87 -12.72 -5.88
CA MET A 3 5.19 -13.49 -7.10
C MET A 3 6.14 -14.67 -6.81
N LEU A 4 7.22 -14.42 -6.06
CA LEU A 4 8.18 -15.46 -5.67
C LEU A 4 7.52 -16.53 -4.79
N SER A 5 6.64 -16.10 -3.89
CA SER A 5 5.95 -16.98 -2.97
C SER A 5 4.93 -17.86 -3.71
N ALA A 6 4.17 -17.29 -4.66
CA ALA A 6 3.25 -18.02 -5.53
C ALA A 6 3.97 -19.01 -6.45
N TYR A 7 5.16 -18.67 -6.94
CA TYR A 7 5.96 -19.54 -7.82
C TYR A 7 6.52 -20.76 -7.07
N HIS A 8 7.07 -20.57 -5.86
CA HIS A 8 7.68 -21.67 -5.11
C HIS A 8 6.64 -22.50 -4.35
N GLY A 9 5.65 -21.84 -3.74
CA GLY A 9 4.69 -22.47 -2.84
C GLY A 9 5.35 -23.17 -1.64
N GLY A 10 4.62 -24.11 -1.04
CA GLY A 10 5.10 -24.96 0.04
C GLY A 10 4.99 -24.33 1.43
N TRP A 11 5.54 -25.02 2.44
CA TRP A 11 5.42 -24.62 3.84
C TRP A 11 6.05 -23.26 4.19
N PRO A 12 7.15 -22.77 3.57
CA PRO A 12 7.69 -21.45 3.89
C PRO A 12 6.77 -20.32 3.40
N ASP A 13 6.13 -20.50 2.23
CA ASP A 13 5.10 -19.58 1.73
C ASP A 13 3.90 -19.54 2.68
N GLU A 14 3.46 -20.70 3.17
CA GLU A 14 2.37 -20.78 4.14
C GLU A 14 2.69 -20.03 5.45
N ILE A 15 3.90 -20.18 6.01
CA ILE A 15 4.29 -19.44 7.22
C ILE A 15 4.35 -17.93 6.95
N LEU A 16 4.95 -17.51 5.84
CA LEU A 16 5.04 -16.10 5.48
C LEU A 16 3.66 -15.48 5.34
N PHE A 17 2.73 -16.16 4.66
CA PHE A 17 1.37 -15.66 4.50
C PHE A 17 0.56 -15.70 5.79
N ARG A 18 0.80 -16.66 6.69
CA ARG A 18 0.21 -16.62 8.04
C ARG A 18 0.67 -15.42 8.86
N ILE A 19 1.94 -15.00 8.73
CA ILE A 19 2.44 -13.76 9.35
C ILE A 19 1.73 -12.55 8.74
N PHE A 20 1.64 -12.48 7.42
CA PHE A 20 0.92 -11.41 6.72
C PHE A 20 -0.56 -11.34 7.11
N ASP A 21 -1.24 -12.48 7.20
CA ASP A 21 -2.65 -12.55 7.59
C ASP A 21 -2.83 -12.12 9.05
N SER A 22 -1.91 -12.48 9.94
CA SER A 22 -1.91 -12.05 11.34
C SER A 22 -1.72 -10.54 11.48
N LEU A 23 -0.81 -9.94 10.67
CA LEU A 23 -0.65 -8.49 10.62
C LEU A 23 -1.92 -7.81 10.12
N LEU A 24 -2.53 -8.35 9.06
CA LEU A 24 -3.73 -7.77 8.45
C LEU A 24 -5.02 -7.97 9.26
N ALA A 25 -4.97 -8.76 10.34
CA ALA A 25 -6.06 -8.84 11.31
C ALA A 25 -6.20 -7.54 12.13
N LEU A 26 -5.12 -6.75 12.24
CA LEU A 26 -5.13 -5.46 12.91
C LEU A 26 -5.42 -4.32 11.91
N PRO A 27 -6.22 -3.31 12.31
CA PRO A 27 -6.34 -2.08 11.54
C PRO A 27 -4.97 -1.44 11.27
N ALA A 28 -4.73 -1.04 10.01
CA ALA A 28 -3.47 -0.44 9.56
C ALA A 28 -3.00 0.74 10.45
N LEU A 29 -3.94 1.56 10.90
CA LEU A 29 -3.67 2.67 11.80
C LEU A 29 -3.09 2.20 13.13
N LEU A 30 -3.63 1.13 13.74
CA LEU A 30 -3.14 0.62 15.02
C LEU A 30 -1.70 0.08 14.90
N ILE A 31 -1.40 -0.63 13.81
CA ILE A 31 -0.03 -1.10 13.54
C ILE A 31 0.91 0.10 13.39
N ALA A 32 0.49 1.11 12.64
CA ALA A 32 1.30 2.31 12.43
C ALA A 32 1.57 3.07 13.74
N LEU A 33 0.55 3.22 14.60
CA LEU A 33 0.70 3.81 15.93
C LEU A 33 1.68 3.04 16.80
N LEU A 34 1.57 1.70 16.83
CA LEU A 34 2.47 0.84 17.59
C LEU A 34 3.93 0.97 17.12
N LEU A 35 4.15 0.92 15.81
CA LEU A 35 5.49 1.01 15.23
C LEU A 35 6.10 2.40 15.42
N LEU A 36 5.34 3.48 15.23
CA LEU A 36 5.85 4.85 15.43
C LEU A 36 5.99 5.19 16.91
N GLY A 37 5.15 4.66 17.79
CA GLY A 37 5.28 4.82 19.23
C GLY A 37 6.54 4.15 19.80
N THR A 38 7.04 3.11 19.14
CA THR A 38 8.26 2.39 19.55
C THR A 38 9.54 2.94 18.91
N VAL A 39 9.51 3.22 17.59
CA VAL A 39 10.69 3.72 16.85
C VAL A 39 10.86 5.24 16.97
N GLY A 40 9.78 5.97 17.24
CA GLY A 40 9.73 7.42 17.26
C GLY A 40 9.33 8.03 15.91
N PRO A 41 8.69 9.22 15.91
CA PRO A 41 8.22 9.87 14.70
C PRO A 41 9.37 10.53 13.93
N SER A 42 9.54 10.15 12.66
CA SER A 42 10.45 10.78 11.71
C SER A 42 9.95 10.52 10.29
N ARG A 43 10.41 11.30 9.30
CA ARG A 43 10.08 11.03 7.89
C ARG A 43 10.42 9.59 7.49
N ASN A 44 11.58 9.10 7.91
CA ASN A 44 12.05 7.75 7.56
C ASN A 44 11.26 6.65 8.26
N SER A 45 10.92 6.82 9.54
CA SER A 45 10.09 5.83 10.25
C SER A 45 8.68 5.77 9.69
N VAL A 46 8.07 6.91 9.32
CA VAL A 46 6.77 6.94 8.64
C VAL A 46 6.81 6.18 7.31
N LEU A 47 7.83 6.42 6.47
CA LEU A 47 8.00 5.70 5.20
C LEU A 47 8.15 4.18 5.42
N LEU A 48 9.00 3.79 6.38
CA LEU A 48 9.22 2.38 6.71
C LEU A 48 7.93 1.70 7.21
N VAL A 49 7.16 2.39 8.04
CA VAL A 49 5.86 1.91 8.53
C VAL A 49 4.87 1.71 7.40
N ILE A 50 4.76 2.66 6.47
CA ILE A 50 3.90 2.54 5.28
C ILE A 50 4.28 1.29 4.46
N VAL A 51 5.58 1.08 4.23
CA VAL A 51 6.08 -0.09 3.50
C VAL A 51 5.70 -1.39 4.23
N ILE A 52 5.94 -1.48 5.54
CA ILE A 52 5.62 -2.67 6.33
C ILE A 52 4.12 -2.96 6.32
N VAL A 53 3.30 -1.94 6.51
CA VAL A 53 1.84 -2.07 6.63
C VAL A 53 1.20 -2.48 5.31
N TYR A 54 1.65 -1.95 4.18
CA TYR A 54 1.02 -2.21 2.88
C TYR A 54 1.65 -3.34 2.07
N THR A 55 2.90 -3.74 2.37
CA THR A 55 3.54 -4.88 1.67
C THR A 55 2.70 -6.16 1.72
N PRO A 56 2.14 -6.60 2.87
CA PRO A 56 1.30 -7.79 2.94
C PRO A 56 0.09 -7.74 2.00
N ILE A 57 -0.54 -6.57 1.88
CA ILE A 57 -1.75 -6.38 1.07
C ILE A 57 -1.41 -6.52 -0.42
N VAL A 58 -0.38 -5.80 -0.88
CA VAL A 58 0.06 -5.86 -2.28
C VAL A 58 0.60 -7.26 -2.61
N ALA A 59 1.36 -7.88 -1.70
CA ALA A 59 1.87 -9.23 -1.88
C ALA A 59 0.75 -10.27 -2.04
N ARG A 60 -0.35 -10.12 -1.29
CA ARG A 60 -1.52 -11.00 -1.42
C ARG A 60 -2.20 -10.85 -2.77
N VAL A 61 -2.43 -9.62 -3.24
CA VAL A 61 -3.03 -9.37 -4.56
C VAL A 61 -2.17 -9.96 -5.68
N VAL A 62 -0.87 -9.70 -5.64
CA VAL A 62 0.08 -10.28 -6.62
C VAL A 62 0.06 -11.81 -6.56
N ARG A 63 0.07 -12.42 -5.37
CA ARG A 63 -0.02 -13.88 -5.21
C ARG A 63 -1.30 -14.43 -5.83
N SER A 64 -2.45 -13.81 -5.58
CA SER A 64 -3.74 -14.22 -6.15
C SER A 64 -3.73 -14.17 -7.68
N VAL A 65 -3.16 -13.12 -8.29
CA VAL A 65 -3.04 -13.03 -9.75
C VAL A 65 -2.12 -14.12 -10.29
N VAL A 66 -0.93 -14.31 -9.71
CA VAL A 66 0.01 -15.36 -10.17
C VAL A 66 -0.59 -16.75 -10.06
N LEU A 67 -1.32 -17.06 -8.98
CA LEU A 67 -2.00 -18.34 -8.81
C LEU A 67 -3.14 -18.55 -9.83
N ALA A 68 -3.82 -17.47 -10.23
CA ALA A 68 -4.88 -17.52 -11.24
C ALA A 68 -4.33 -17.73 -12.66
N THR A 69 -3.13 -17.22 -12.98
CA THR A 69 -2.52 -17.25 -14.32
C THR A 69 -1.95 -18.63 -14.72
N LYS A 70 -2.58 -19.75 -14.32
CA LYS A 70 -2.18 -21.14 -14.66
C LYS A 70 -0.67 -21.46 -14.46
N PRO A 71 -0.10 -21.27 -13.27
CA PRO A 71 1.33 -21.45 -13.04
C PRO A 71 1.82 -22.89 -13.29
N LYS A 72 1.00 -23.93 -13.07
CA LYS A 72 1.49 -25.32 -13.23
C LYS A 72 1.89 -25.65 -14.67
N ALA A 73 1.05 -25.36 -15.66
CA ALA A 73 1.37 -25.72 -17.05
C ALA A 73 2.49 -24.85 -17.65
N PHE A 74 2.51 -23.54 -17.37
CA PHE A 74 3.53 -22.64 -17.92
C PHE A 74 4.90 -22.83 -17.26
N VAL A 75 4.96 -22.96 -15.93
CA VAL A 75 6.23 -23.15 -15.22
C VAL A 75 6.84 -24.51 -15.53
N GLU A 76 6.02 -25.55 -15.66
CA GLU A 76 6.49 -26.90 -15.98
C GLU A 76 7.06 -26.95 -17.41
N VAL A 77 6.40 -26.30 -18.38
CA VAL A 77 6.92 -26.15 -19.76
C VAL A 77 8.20 -25.32 -19.79
N ALA A 78 8.25 -24.16 -19.14
CA ALA A 78 9.44 -23.30 -19.13
C ALA A 78 10.65 -23.99 -18.46
N ARG A 79 10.41 -24.77 -17.39
CA ARG A 79 11.45 -25.61 -16.76
C ARG A 79 11.95 -26.70 -17.69
N THR A 80 11.07 -27.37 -18.45
CA THR A 80 11.50 -28.38 -19.44
C THR A 80 12.33 -27.78 -20.58
N GLN A 81 12.15 -26.50 -20.88
CA GLN A 81 12.94 -25.75 -21.87
C GLN A 81 14.27 -25.20 -21.31
N GLY A 82 14.55 -25.40 -20.02
CA GLY A 82 15.79 -24.93 -19.40
C GLY A 82 15.81 -23.43 -19.09
N GLU A 83 14.65 -22.76 -19.05
CA GLU A 83 14.60 -21.34 -18.72
C GLU A 83 15.00 -21.07 -17.26
N SER A 84 15.82 -20.04 -17.06
CA SER A 84 16.23 -19.62 -15.72
C SER A 84 15.07 -18.99 -14.93
N LEU A 85 15.08 -19.12 -13.61
CA LEU A 85 14.05 -18.53 -12.74
C LEU A 85 13.84 -17.02 -12.99
N PRO A 86 14.88 -16.17 -13.09
CA PRO A 86 14.68 -14.75 -13.38
C PRO A 86 14.01 -14.48 -14.74
N SER A 87 14.28 -15.31 -15.76
CA SER A 87 13.61 -15.24 -17.08
C SER A 87 12.11 -15.44 -16.91
N ILE A 88 11.72 -16.54 -16.25
CA ILE A 88 10.31 -16.89 -16.04
C ILE A 88 9.58 -15.80 -15.24
N LEU A 89 10.21 -15.30 -14.17
CA LEU A 89 9.61 -14.26 -13.33
C LEU A 89 9.38 -12.95 -14.10
N THR A 90 10.33 -12.53 -14.93
CA THR A 90 10.29 -11.21 -15.58
C THR A 90 9.61 -11.20 -16.94
N ARG A 91 9.74 -12.27 -17.73
CA ARG A 91 9.19 -12.35 -19.09
C ARG A 91 7.78 -12.94 -19.12
N ASP A 92 7.49 -13.89 -18.23
CA ASP A 92 6.21 -14.61 -18.25
C ASP A 92 5.27 -14.11 -17.15
N LEU A 93 5.74 -14.02 -15.90
CA LEU A 93 4.86 -13.67 -14.76
C LEU A 93 4.68 -12.17 -14.57
N LEU A 94 5.75 -11.37 -14.65
CA LEU A 94 5.69 -9.94 -14.39
C LEU A 94 4.66 -9.22 -15.29
N PRO A 95 4.59 -9.44 -16.61
CA PRO A 95 3.60 -8.77 -17.45
C PRO A 95 2.15 -9.06 -17.03
N SER A 96 1.88 -10.26 -16.54
CA SER A 96 0.53 -10.65 -16.10
C SER A 96 0.08 -9.94 -14.81
N VAL A 97 1.02 -9.57 -13.93
CA VAL A 97 0.71 -8.91 -12.66
C VAL A 97 0.81 -7.39 -12.73
N LEU A 98 1.51 -6.84 -13.73
CA LEU A 98 1.73 -5.39 -13.86
C LEU A 98 0.42 -4.57 -13.81
N PRO A 99 -0.68 -4.96 -14.49
CA PRO A 99 -1.93 -4.21 -14.40
C PRO A 99 -2.48 -4.15 -12.97
N ALA A 100 -2.49 -5.29 -12.26
CA ALA A 100 -2.94 -5.35 -10.88
C ALA A 100 -2.04 -4.54 -9.94
N VAL A 101 -0.71 -4.60 -10.13
CA VAL A 101 0.25 -3.81 -9.35
C VAL A 101 0.07 -2.32 -9.59
N ALA A 102 -0.20 -1.89 -10.83
CA ALA A 102 -0.41 -0.48 -11.16
C ALA A 102 -1.65 0.07 -10.45
N VAL A 103 -2.78 -0.64 -10.53
CA VAL A 103 -4.01 -0.26 -9.83
C VAL A 103 -3.83 -0.28 -8.32
N GLU A 104 -3.24 -1.34 -7.77
CA GLU A 104 -2.97 -1.42 -6.33
C GLU A 104 -2.06 -0.28 -5.87
N SER A 105 -0.99 0.03 -6.61
CA SER A 105 -0.08 1.13 -6.25
C SER A 105 -0.80 2.47 -6.16
N ALA A 106 -1.70 2.75 -7.11
CA ALA A 106 -2.50 3.97 -7.10
C ALA A 106 -3.45 4.04 -5.89
N LEU A 107 -4.13 2.93 -5.58
CA LEU A 107 -4.99 2.83 -4.38
C LEU A 107 -4.17 3.00 -3.10
N ARG A 108 -3.03 2.29 -2.97
CA ARG A 108 -2.16 2.37 -1.79
C ARG A 108 -1.57 3.75 -1.59
N PHE A 109 -1.32 4.49 -2.67
CA PHE A 109 -0.91 5.89 -2.56
C PHE A 109 -2.00 6.74 -1.88
N SER A 110 -3.27 6.59 -2.24
CA SER A 110 -4.37 7.27 -1.55
C SER A 110 -4.48 6.87 -0.07
N TYR A 111 -4.43 5.56 0.22
CA TYR A 111 -4.47 5.07 1.59
C TYR A 111 -3.29 5.59 2.43
N ALA A 112 -2.10 5.70 1.84
CA ALA A 112 -0.92 6.25 2.52
C ALA A 112 -1.12 7.71 2.90
N ILE A 113 -1.71 8.53 2.02
CA ILE A 113 -2.03 9.94 2.32
C ILE A 113 -2.98 10.03 3.51
N PHE A 114 -4.05 9.23 3.49
CA PHE A 114 -4.99 9.15 4.62
C PHE A 114 -4.30 8.71 5.92
N LEU A 115 -3.45 7.70 5.86
CA LEU A 115 -2.72 7.19 7.01
C LEU A 115 -1.80 8.27 7.58
N VAL A 116 -0.99 8.93 6.73
CA VAL A 116 -0.09 10.01 7.16
C VAL A 116 -0.87 11.16 7.80
N ALA A 117 -1.96 11.61 7.17
CA ALA A 117 -2.82 12.65 7.74
C ALA A 117 -3.42 12.23 9.09
N SER A 118 -3.85 10.97 9.21
CA SER A 118 -4.39 10.42 10.47
C SER A 118 -3.33 10.38 11.57
N LEU A 119 -2.10 9.98 11.24
CA LEU A 119 -0.97 9.95 12.17
C LEU A 119 -0.58 11.37 12.61
N GLY A 120 -0.52 12.32 11.69
CA GLY A 120 -0.30 13.74 11.98
C GLY A 120 -1.38 14.29 12.91
N PHE A 121 -2.65 13.99 12.64
CA PHE A 121 -3.78 14.38 13.48
C PHE A 121 -3.70 13.77 14.90
N LEU A 122 -3.22 12.53 15.01
CA LEU A 122 -2.99 11.87 16.30
C LEU A 122 -1.70 12.35 16.99
N GLY A 123 -0.89 13.18 16.34
CA GLY A 123 0.35 13.75 16.89
C GLY A 123 1.56 12.84 16.84
N VAL A 124 1.49 11.72 16.13
CA VAL A 124 2.61 10.78 15.93
C VAL A 124 3.15 10.81 14.50
N GLY A 125 2.66 11.74 13.68
CA GLY A 125 3.20 12.01 12.35
C GLY A 125 4.55 12.71 12.38
N VAL A 126 4.98 13.23 11.23
CA VAL A 126 6.23 14.00 11.14
C VAL A 126 6.08 15.29 11.93
N GLN A 127 7.09 15.62 12.75
CA GLN A 127 7.06 16.78 13.64
C GLN A 127 7.63 18.04 12.96
N PRO A 128 7.28 19.25 13.46
CA PRO A 128 7.91 20.50 13.04
C PRO A 128 9.44 20.41 13.06
N PRO A 129 10.15 21.06 12.11
CA PRO A 129 9.68 22.10 11.18
C PRO A 129 9.04 21.58 9.88
N SER A 130 8.82 20.28 9.74
CA SER A 130 8.18 19.73 8.54
C SER A 130 6.70 20.09 8.49
N PRO A 131 6.15 20.53 7.35
CA PRO A 131 4.72 20.78 7.22
C PRO A 131 3.93 19.45 7.22
N ASP A 132 2.84 19.40 7.97
CA ASP A 132 1.94 18.24 8.05
C ASP A 132 0.48 18.72 8.17
N TRP A 133 -0.36 18.44 7.17
CA TRP A 133 -1.75 18.87 7.15
C TRP A 133 -2.60 18.20 8.25
N GLY A 134 -2.29 16.96 8.62
CA GLY A 134 -2.98 16.29 9.72
C GLY A 134 -2.71 16.97 11.06
N LEU A 135 -1.45 17.35 11.30
CA LEU A 135 -1.06 18.12 12.47
C LEU A 135 -1.73 19.51 12.48
N MET A 136 -1.79 20.19 11.34
CA MET A 136 -2.53 21.46 11.24
C MET A 136 -4.00 21.32 11.62
N VAL A 137 -4.66 20.22 11.22
CA VAL A 137 -6.04 19.93 11.65
C VAL A 137 -6.11 19.74 13.16
N LYS A 138 -5.18 19.00 13.75
CA LYS A 138 -5.12 18.79 15.21
C LYS A 138 -4.99 20.10 15.97
N GLU A 139 -4.07 20.97 15.55
CA GLU A 139 -3.76 22.23 16.24
C GLU A 139 -4.90 23.26 16.15
N ASN A 140 -5.64 23.27 15.04
CA ASN A 140 -6.68 24.27 14.79
C ASN A 140 -8.09 23.82 15.20
N ARG A 141 -8.27 22.58 15.65
CA ARG A 141 -9.60 22.03 16.01
C ARG A 141 -10.28 22.83 17.12
N ASP A 142 -9.51 23.27 18.12
CA ASP A 142 -10.03 23.98 19.30
C ASP A 142 -10.28 25.47 18.99
N TYR A 143 -9.71 25.98 17.89
CA TYR A 143 -9.86 27.36 17.41
C TYR A 143 -10.86 27.49 16.25
N ALA A 144 -11.58 26.42 15.89
CA ALA A 144 -12.45 26.38 14.72
C ALA A 144 -13.52 27.50 14.71
N ALA A 145 -13.98 27.94 15.86
CA ALA A 145 -14.95 29.03 15.99
C ALA A 145 -14.33 30.42 15.73
N LEU A 146 -13.03 30.60 15.97
CA LEU A 146 -12.32 31.87 15.83
C LEU A 146 -11.61 31.99 14.47
N THR A 147 -10.95 30.90 14.04
CA THR A 147 -10.15 30.84 12.81
C THR A 147 -10.54 29.62 11.95
N PRO A 148 -11.80 29.55 11.48
CA PRO A 148 -12.33 28.38 10.78
C PRO A 148 -11.51 27.97 9.54
N TRP A 149 -10.93 28.93 8.81
CA TRP A 149 -10.11 28.66 7.62
C TRP A 149 -8.85 27.84 7.93
N ALA A 150 -8.25 28.02 9.12
CA ALA A 150 -7.05 27.31 9.52
C ALA A 150 -7.31 25.81 9.75
N LEU A 151 -8.57 25.44 10.03
CA LEU A 151 -9.04 24.06 10.07
C LEU A 151 -9.53 23.58 8.68
N TYR A 152 -10.36 24.35 7.99
CA TYR A 152 -11.02 23.89 6.77
C TYR A 152 -10.09 23.71 5.57
N PHE A 153 -9.06 24.54 5.41
CA PHE A 153 -8.13 24.40 4.29
C PHE A 153 -7.28 23.12 4.33
N PRO A 154 -6.62 22.73 5.44
CA PRO A 154 -5.90 21.46 5.46
C PRO A 154 -6.84 20.26 5.32
N VAL A 155 -8.06 20.30 5.88
CA VAL A 155 -9.09 19.27 5.64
C VAL A 155 -9.42 19.15 4.15
N ALA A 156 -9.76 20.29 3.52
CA ALA A 156 -10.11 20.32 2.10
C ALA A 156 -8.96 19.88 1.20
N ALA A 157 -7.72 20.25 1.53
CA ALA A 157 -6.53 19.83 0.79
C ALA A 157 -6.33 18.31 0.84
N ILE A 158 -6.42 17.70 2.03
CA ILE A 158 -6.35 16.24 2.18
C ILE A 158 -7.47 15.58 1.37
N SER A 159 -8.72 16.04 1.53
CA SER A 159 -9.88 15.48 0.81
C SER A 159 -9.73 15.57 -0.70
N LEU A 160 -9.32 16.73 -1.22
CA LEU A 160 -9.16 16.95 -2.66
C LEU A 160 -8.10 16.03 -3.26
N VAL A 161 -6.92 15.93 -2.62
CA VAL A 161 -5.84 15.07 -3.10
C VAL A 161 -6.26 13.60 -3.07
N VAL A 162 -6.86 13.16 -1.96
CA VAL A 162 -7.35 11.78 -1.83
C VAL A 162 -8.37 11.47 -2.91
N VAL A 163 -9.39 12.31 -3.09
CA VAL A 163 -10.46 12.09 -4.07
C VAL A 163 -9.87 12.09 -5.48
N GLY A 164 -9.02 13.07 -5.81
CA GLY A 164 -8.36 13.15 -7.10
C GLY A 164 -7.51 11.91 -7.42
N VAL A 165 -6.75 11.41 -6.44
CA VAL A 165 -5.96 10.18 -6.59
C VAL A 165 -6.86 8.95 -6.76
N ASN A 166 -7.95 8.83 -5.99
CA ASN A 166 -8.88 7.70 -6.16
C ASN A 166 -9.55 7.72 -7.53
N LEU A 167 -10.01 8.88 -8.00
CA LEU A 167 -10.59 9.02 -9.34
C LEU A 167 -9.57 8.67 -10.43
N ALA A 168 -8.31 9.08 -10.26
CA ALA A 168 -7.23 8.69 -11.16
C ALA A 168 -6.95 7.17 -11.12
N ALA A 169 -6.98 6.55 -9.94
CA ALA A 169 -6.82 5.10 -9.77
C ALA A 169 -7.98 4.33 -10.44
N ASP A 170 -9.21 4.82 -10.32
CA ASP A 170 -10.38 4.25 -10.99
C ASP A 170 -10.27 4.38 -12.52
N GLY A 171 -9.82 5.54 -13.01
CA GLY A 171 -9.53 5.75 -14.44
C GLY A 171 -8.45 4.81 -14.96
N LEU A 172 -7.36 4.63 -14.20
CA LEU A 172 -6.29 3.69 -14.51
C LEU A 172 -6.81 2.25 -14.54
N LYS A 173 -7.63 1.86 -13.56
CA LYS A 173 -8.25 0.53 -13.52
C LYS A 173 -9.08 0.27 -14.78
N LYS A 174 -9.95 1.21 -15.17
CA LYS A 174 -10.78 1.09 -16.38
C LYS A 174 -9.92 0.97 -17.65
N ALA A 175 -8.89 1.81 -17.78
CA ALA A 175 -7.99 1.77 -18.93
C ALA A 175 -7.23 0.43 -19.04
N LEU A 176 -6.97 -0.23 -17.92
CA LEU A 176 -6.26 -1.52 -17.87
C LEU A 176 -7.19 -2.73 -17.94
N SER A 177 -8.45 -2.64 -17.51
CA SER A 177 -9.38 -3.76 -17.48
C SER A 177 -10.06 -4.03 -18.84
N ASN A 178 -9.87 -3.16 -19.85
CA ASN A 178 -10.61 -3.21 -21.12
C ASN A 178 -12.15 -3.31 -20.92
N GLU A 179 -12.65 -2.89 -19.76
CA GLU A 179 -14.09 -2.83 -19.48
C GLU A 179 -14.62 -1.50 -20.04
N PRO A 180 -15.71 -1.53 -20.83
CA PRO A 180 -16.30 -0.33 -21.42
C PRO A 180 -16.86 0.66 -20.38
#